data_AF-A0A952S780-F1
#
_entry.id   AF-A0A952S780-F1
#
_cell.length_a   1.000
_cell.length_b   1.000
_cell.length_c   1.000
_cell.angle_alpha   90.00
_cell.angle_beta   90.00
_cell.angle_gamma   90.00
#
_symmetry.space_group_name_H-M   'P 1'
#
loop_
_entity.id
_entity.type
_entity.pdbx_description
1 polymer ?
#
loop_
_entity_poly.entity_id
_entity_poly.type
_entity_poly.pdbx_seq_one_letter_code
_entity_poly.pdbx_strand_id
1 'polypeptide(L)'
;MKITQLLFVLAILGFFAVEADAQRRTTTRRPAAPRVVTSNTVSTPAAQAADMKAGAEKVSIQVKNVTKFIFILGSVAKGIEDLDKDTRANRAAKQANETNKREVIQAIRNLRAGLATLEVEFRTKDPLKKHLTVIQGITDLSGQSEDLALSGRFMDAGKPLLLVVEKLSDTLVALR
;
A
#
# COMPACT_ATOMS: atom_id res chain seq x y z
N MET A 1 33.95 39.24 -13.00
CA MET A 1 34.98 38.31 -13.50
C MET A 1 34.63 36.91 -13.03
N LYS A 2 34.44 35.98 -13.99
CA LYS A 2 34.60 34.51 -13.90
C LYS A 2 33.58 33.80 -12.96
N ILE A 3 32.40 33.33 -13.39
CA ILE A 3 32.11 32.27 -14.40
C ILE A 3 33.19 31.19 -14.41
N THR A 4 33.11 30.26 -13.46
CA THR A 4 33.67 28.91 -13.53
C THR A 4 33.28 28.19 -12.24
N GLN A 5 32.25 27.35 -12.29
CA GLN A 5 32.04 26.11 -11.50
C GLN A 5 30.64 25.56 -11.81
N LEU A 6 30.39 25.34 -13.11
CA LEU A 6 29.22 24.64 -13.64
C LEU A 6 29.77 23.61 -14.60
N LEU A 7 30.35 22.52 -14.08
CA LEU A 7 30.89 21.40 -14.86
C LEU A 7 31.12 20.20 -13.94
N PHE A 8 30.06 19.46 -13.63
CA PHE A 8 30.15 18.03 -13.28
C PHE A 8 28.82 17.33 -13.60
N VAL A 9 28.35 17.54 -14.84
CA VAL A 9 27.26 16.79 -15.48
C VAL A 9 27.80 16.37 -16.85
N LEU A 10 28.67 15.37 -16.92
CA LEU A 10 28.93 14.60 -18.14
C LEU A 10 29.91 13.44 -17.90
N ALA A 11 29.42 12.28 -17.44
CA ALA A 11 30.11 11.02 -17.63
C ALA A 11 29.14 9.87 -17.33
N ILE A 12 28.55 9.32 -18.39
CA ILE A 12 28.38 7.89 -18.69
C ILE A 12 27.54 7.85 -19.98
N LEU A 13 28.25 7.98 -21.10
CA LEU A 13 27.81 7.57 -22.43
C LEU A 13 28.36 6.15 -22.61
N GLY A 14 27.49 5.19 -22.83
CA GLY A 14 27.87 3.80 -23.07
C GLY A 14 26.74 3.00 -23.70
N PHE A 15 26.75 2.97 -25.03
CA PHE A 15 26.25 1.89 -25.89
C PHE A 15 24.77 1.48 -25.80
N PHE A 16 23.96 2.06 -26.69
CA PHE A 16 22.99 1.28 -27.47
C PHE A 16 22.92 1.84 -28.90
N ALA A 17 23.56 1.14 -29.83
CA ALA A 17 23.23 1.22 -31.24
C ALA A 17 21.95 0.40 -31.44
N VAL A 18 20.89 1.04 -31.94
CA VAL A 18 19.71 0.33 -32.44
C VAL A 18 19.54 0.76 -33.88
N GLU A 19 19.68 -0.22 -34.76
CA GLU A 19 19.48 -0.13 -36.20
C GLU A 19 18.07 0.39 -36.52
N ALA A 20 18.03 1.44 -37.35
CA ALA A 20 16.81 1.94 -37.95
C ALA A 20 16.53 1.13 -39.23
N ASP A 21 15.73 0.08 -39.10
CA ASP A 21 15.24 -0.66 -40.27
C ASP A 21 14.02 0.06 -40.87
N ALA A 22 14.08 0.28 -42.19
CA ALA A 22 13.14 1.08 -42.95
C ALA A 22 11.89 0.28 -43.28
N GLN A 23 10.76 0.59 -42.62
CA GLN A 23 9.52 -0.15 -42.85
C GLN A 23 8.76 0.38 -44.09
N ARG A 24 8.99 -0.31 -45.20
CA ARG A 24 8.34 -0.19 -46.51
C ARG A 24 6.81 -0.35 -46.35
N ARG A 25 6.06 0.68 -46.75
CA ARG A 25 4.59 0.72 -46.70
C ARG A 25 4.01 -0.04 -47.89
N THR A 26 3.68 -1.31 -47.69
CA THR A 26 2.88 -2.12 -48.64
C THR A 26 1.48 -2.33 -48.09
N THR A 27 0.50 -1.84 -48.84
CA THR A 27 -0.94 -2.03 -48.63
C THR A 27 -1.33 -3.46 -48.99
N THR A 28 -1.82 -4.25 -48.02
CA THR A 28 -2.49 -5.52 -48.33
C THR A 28 -3.54 -5.88 -47.27
N ARG A 29 -4.79 -5.99 -47.75
CA ARG A 29 -6.00 -6.66 -47.23
C ARG A 29 -6.12 -7.01 -45.73
N ARG A 30 -7.18 -6.43 -45.14
CA ARG A 30 -7.86 -6.76 -43.88
C ARG A 30 -8.16 -8.27 -43.73
N PRO A 31 -7.60 -8.96 -42.72
CA PRO A 31 -8.13 -10.22 -42.21
C PRO A 31 -9.25 -9.95 -41.19
N ALA A 32 -10.24 -10.84 -41.16
CA ALA A 32 -11.35 -10.80 -40.21
C ALA A 32 -10.84 -10.81 -38.75
N ALA A 33 -11.49 -10.03 -37.90
CA ALA A 33 -11.18 -9.97 -36.48
C ALA A 33 -11.29 -11.39 -35.86
N PRO A 34 -10.29 -11.86 -35.10
CA PRO A 34 -10.44 -13.06 -34.30
C PRO A 34 -11.56 -12.80 -33.30
N ARG A 35 -12.60 -13.64 -33.33
CA ARG A 35 -13.61 -13.70 -32.29
C ARG A 35 -12.88 -13.97 -30.98
N VAL A 36 -12.85 -12.98 -30.10
CA VAL A 36 -12.35 -13.12 -28.73
C VAL A 36 -13.24 -14.16 -28.07
N VAL A 37 -12.76 -15.40 -28.05
CA VAL A 37 -13.29 -16.42 -27.15
C VAL A 37 -12.80 -15.98 -25.79
N THR A 38 -13.68 -15.36 -25.01
CA THR A 38 -13.47 -15.19 -23.58
C THR A 38 -13.47 -16.59 -22.97
N SER A 39 -12.31 -17.22 -22.97
CA SER A 39 -12.08 -18.43 -22.21
C SER A 39 -12.25 -18.05 -20.75
N ASN A 40 -13.42 -18.32 -20.17
CA ASN A 40 -13.54 -18.44 -18.73
C ASN A 40 -12.70 -19.65 -18.34
N THR A 41 -11.40 -19.43 -18.14
CA THR A 41 -10.47 -20.47 -17.70
C THR A 41 -10.88 -20.82 -16.28
N VAL A 42 -11.71 -21.86 -16.15
CA VAL A 42 -12.07 -22.43 -14.87
C VAL A 42 -10.76 -22.88 -14.21
N SER A 43 -10.32 -22.15 -13.20
CA SER A 43 -9.09 -22.44 -12.47
C SER A 43 -9.24 -23.84 -11.88
N THR A 44 -8.22 -24.68 -12.05
CA THR A 44 -8.23 -26.04 -11.49
C THR A 44 -8.34 -25.97 -9.97
N PRO A 45 -8.92 -26.98 -9.30
CA PRO A 45 -9.02 -27.00 -7.83
C PRO A 45 -7.68 -26.77 -7.12
N ALA A 46 -6.59 -27.28 -7.70
CA ALA A 46 -5.23 -27.06 -7.20
C ALA A 46 -4.79 -25.58 -7.31
N ALA A 47 -5.10 -24.90 -8.43
CA ALA A 47 -4.82 -23.48 -8.60
C ALA A 47 -5.64 -22.62 -7.62
N GLN A 48 -6.91 -22.96 -7.40
CA GLN A 48 -7.77 -22.26 -6.43
C GLN A 48 -7.25 -22.41 -5.00
N ALA A 49 -6.81 -23.61 -4.61
CA ALA A 49 -6.22 -23.86 -3.30
C ALA A 49 -4.90 -23.09 -3.11
N ALA A 50 -4.07 -22.99 -4.17
CA ALA A 50 -2.85 -22.19 -4.14
C ALA A 50 -3.15 -20.69 -3.97
N ASP A 51 -4.15 -20.16 -4.67
CA ASP A 51 -4.59 -18.77 -4.53
C ASP A 51 -5.15 -18.48 -3.13
N MET A 52 -5.94 -19.40 -2.56
CA MET A 52 -6.42 -19.27 -1.18
C MET A 52 -5.27 -19.24 -0.17
N LYS A 53 -4.28 -20.13 -0.32
CA LYS A 53 -3.09 -20.16 0.54
C LYS A 53 -2.28 -18.86 0.43
N ALA A 54 -2.04 -18.38 -0.79
CA ALA A 54 -1.33 -17.12 -1.03
C ALA A 54 -2.10 -15.92 -0.46
N GLY A 55 -3.43 -15.91 -0.59
CA GLY A 55 -4.29 -14.90 0.04
C GLY A 55 -4.15 -14.92 1.56
N ALA A 56 -4.26 -16.10 2.19
CA ALA A 56 -4.10 -16.25 3.64
C ALA A 56 -2.71 -15.78 4.13
N GLU A 57 -1.65 -16.10 3.39
CA GLU A 57 -0.31 -15.64 3.71
C GLU A 57 -0.23 -14.10 3.73
N LYS A 58 -0.74 -13.44 2.69
CA LYS A 58 -0.77 -11.98 2.61
C LYS A 58 -1.62 -11.33 3.71
N VAL A 59 -2.79 -11.90 4.02
CA VAL A 59 -3.61 -11.44 5.16
C VAL A 59 -2.81 -11.55 6.46
N SER A 60 -2.12 -12.68 6.69
CA SER A 60 -1.32 -12.89 7.91
C SER A 60 -0.17 -11.89 8.05
N ILE A 61 0.45 -11.50 6.93
CA ILE A 61 1.48 -10.46 6.90
C ILE A 61 0.88 -9.12 7.32
N GLN A 62 -0.30 -8.76 6.80
CA GLN A 62 -0.95 -7.51 7.18
C GLN A 62 -1.39 -7.49 8.65
N VAL A 63 -1.90 -8.61 9.20
CA VAL A 63 -2.19 -8.72 10.65
C VAL A 63 -0.95 -8.35 11.47
N LYS A 64 0.21 -8.94 11.13
CA LYS A 64 1.48 -8.68 11.84
C LYS A 64 1.91 -7.22 11.70
N ASN A 65 1.83 -6.66 10.50
CA ASN A 65 2.25 -5.29 10.24
C ASN A 65 1.39 -4.28 11.01
N VAL A 66 0.06 -4.42 10.93
CA VAL A 66 -0.87 -3.52 11.63
C VAL A 66 -0.72 -3.67 13.15
N THR A 67 -0.62 -4.89 13.67
CA THR A 67 -0.45 -5.12 15.12
C THR A 67 0.85 -4.51 15.65
N LYS A 68 1.98 -4.70 14.94
CA LYS A 68 3.26 -4.11 15.32
C LYS A 68 3.19 -2.59 15.31
N PHE A 69 2.55 -2.02 14.29
CA PHE A 69 2.37 -0.58 14.23
C PHE A 69 1.54 -0.05 15.41
N ILE A 70 0.42 -0.68 15.74
CA ILE A 70 -0.42 -0.30 16.89
C ILE A 70 0.38 -0.36 18.19
N PHE A 71 1.18 -1.41 18.38
CA PHE A 71 2.03 -1.55 19.57
C PHE A 71 3.01 -0.38 19.71
N ILE A 72 3.69 -0.01 18.61
CA ILE A 72 4.62 1.13 18.61
C ILE A 72 3.85 2.44 18.83
N LEU A 73 2.76 2.65 18.09
CA LEU A 73 1.91 3.84 18.20
C LEU A 73 1.45 4.07 19.63
N GLY A 74 1.00 3.01 20.33
CA GLY A 74 0.55 3.08 21.72
C GLY A 74 1.60 3.60 22.70
N SER A 75 2.90 3.43 22.40
CA SER A 75 3.98 3.93 23.26
C SER A 75 4.34 5.40 23.02
N VAL A 76 4.09 5.94 21.82
CA VAL A 76 4.49 7.31 21.44
C VAL A 76 3.33 8.29 21.30
N ALA A 77 2.12 7.82 21.01
CA ALA A 77 0.99 8.66 20.61
C ALA A 77 0.64 9.74 21.64
N LYS A 78 0.51 9.36 22.92
CA LYS A 78 0.22 10.31 23.99
C LYS A 78 1.34 11.36 24.14
N GLY A 79 2.60 10.94 24.04
CA GLY A 79 3.74 11.86 24.11
C GLY A 79 3.71 12.89 22.98
N ILE A 80 3.32 12.48 21.78
CA ILE A 80 3.16 13.39 20.64
C ILE A 80 2.10 14.46 20.93
N GLU A 81 0.94 14.05 21.42
CA GLU A 81 -0.17 14.95 21.74
C GLU A 81 0.13 15.88 22.93
N ASP A 82 0.78 15.37 23.97
CA ASP A 82 1.12 16.13 25.16
C ASP A 82 2.18 17.21 24.81
N LEU A 83 3.19 16.87 23.99
CA LEU A 83 4.18 17.86 23.50
C LEU A 83 3.57 18.94 22.62
N ASP A 84 2.49 18.62 21.89
CA ASP A 84 1.81 19.60 21.04
C ASP A 84 1.08 20.67 21.87
N LYS A 85 0.59 20.26 23.04
CA LYS A 85 -0.10 21.13 24.00
C LYS A 85 0.87 21.86 24.93
N ASP A 86 2.13 21.42 25.01
CA ASP A 86 3.13 22.01 25.89
C ASP A 86 3.66 23.35 25.33
N THR A 87 3.20 24.44 25.94
CA THR A 87 3.63 25.79 25.61
C THR A 87 5.06 26.09 26.06
N ARG A 88 5.59 25.32 27.03
CA ARG A 88 6.92 25.48 27.62
C ARG A 88 7.98 24.63 26.92
N ALA A 89 7.58 23.70 26.06
CA ALA A 89 8.51 22.89 25.28
C ALA A 89 9.44 23.77 24.42
N ASN A 90 10.73 23.45 24.46
CA ASN A 90 11.73 24.17 23.68
C ASN A 90 11.60 23.86 22.17
N ARG A 91 12.24 24.69 21.34
CA ARG A 91 12.14 24.58 19.88
C ARG A 91 12.61 23.23 19.34
N ALA A 92 13.66 22.65 19.92
CA ALA A 92 14.19 21.35 19.47
C ALA A 92 13.19 20.22 19.73
N ALA A 93 12.55 20.22 20.90
CA ALA A 93 11.52 19.27 21.27
C ALA A 93 10.29 19.37 20.34
N LYS A 94 9.85 20.59 20.03
CA LYS A 94 8.75 20.82 19.08
C LYS A 94 9.11 20.33 17.67
N GLN A 95 10.32 20.60 17.20
CA GLN A 95 10.77 20.13 15.88
C GLN A 95 10.85 18.60 15.81
N ALA A 96 11.34 17.94 16.86
CA ALA A 96 11.36 16.49 16.94
C ALA A 96 9.92 15.92 16.93
N ASN A 97 9.00 16.58 17.64
CA ASN A 97 7.59 16.17 17.64
C ASN A 97 6.97 16.25 16.25
N GLU A 98 7.21 17.33 15.50
CA GLU A 98 6.72 17.45 14.11
C GLU A 98 7.28 16.36 13.19
N THR A 99 8.52 15.91 13.41
CA THR A 99 9.06 14.76 12.70
C THR A 99 8.32 13.48 13.08
N ASN A 100 8.11 13.20 14.37
CA ASN A 100 7.37 12.03 14.83
C ASN A 100 5.95 12.00 14.25
N LYS A 101 5.24 13.14 14.24
CA LYS A 101 3.90 13.26 13.63
C LYS A 101 3.91 12.83 12.16
N ARG A 102 4.85 13.36 11.38
CA ARG A 102 5.00 13.03 9.96
C ARG A 102 5.32 11.56 9.74
N GLU A 103 6.21 10.98 10.55
CA GLU A 103 6.56 9.56 10.47
C GLU A 103 5.37 8.66 10.76
N VAL A 104 4.58 8.97 11.79
CA VAL A 104 3.36 8.22 12.12
C VAL A 104 2.34 8.31 10.99
N ILE A 105 2.06 9.51 10.47
CA ILE A 105 1.14 9.70 9.34
C ILE A 105 1.62 8.93 8.11
N GLN A 106 2.92 8.99 7.80
CA GLN A 106 3.48 8.26 6.67
C GLN A 106 3.40 6.74 6.87
N ALA A 107 3.61 6.24 8.08
CA ALA A 107 3.45 4.83 8.40
C ALA A 107 2.00 4.37 8.21
N ILE A 108 1.01 5.17 8.62
CA ILE A 108 -0.42 4.88 8.37
C ILE A 108 -0.70 4.81 6.87
N ARG A 109 -0.18 5.75 6.07
CA ARG A 109 -0.33 5.74 4.60
C ARG A 109 0.26 4.49 3.96
N ASN A 110 1.44 4.07 4.42
CA ASN A 110 2.08 2.86 3.93
C ASN A 110 1.27 1.61 4.26
N LEU A 111 0.70 1.53 5.48
CA LEU A 111 -0.23 0.46 5.86
C LEU A 111 -1.48 0.46 4.97
N ARG A 112 -2.12 1.62 4.82
CA ARG A 112 -3.30 1.80 3.95
C ARG A 112 -3.05 1.31 2.53
N ALA A 113 -1.89 1.62 1.95
CA ALA A 113 -1.53 1.13 0.61
C ALA A 113 -1.44 -0.40 0.54
N GLY A 114 -0.85 -1.04 1.56
CA GLY A 114 -0.81 -2.50 1.68
C GLY A 114 -2.19 -3.14 1.82
N LEU A 115 -3.07 -2.52 2.63
CA LEU A 115 -4.45 -2.97 2.85
C LEU A 115 -5.31 -2.81 1.59
N ALA A 116 -5.16 -1.68 0.87
CA ALA A 116 -5.85 -1.45 -0.40
C ALA A 116 -5.45 -2.48 -1.46
N THR A 117 -4.15 -2.80 -1.54
CA THR A 117 -3.67 -3.86 -2.44
C THR A 117 -4.31 -5.20 -2.11
N LEU A 118 -4.42 -5.53 -0.82
CA LEU A 118 -5.03 -6.76 -0.35
C LEU A 118 -6.54 -6.82 -0.68
N GLU A 119 -7.30 -5.75 -0.44
CA GLU A 119 -8.73 -5.71 -0.82
C GLU A 119 -8.94 -5.88 -2.33
N VAL A 120 -8.09 -5.25 -3.15
CA VAL A 120 -8.15 -5.41 -4.61
C VAL A 120 -7.91 -6.86 -5.02
N GLU A 121 -6.97 -7.55 -4.38
CA GLU A 121 -6.70 -8.96 -4.65
C GLU A 121 -7.93 -9.83 -4.32
N PHE A 122 -8.59 -9.60 -3.19
CA PHE A 122 -9.82 -10.31 -2.83
C PHE A 122 -10.97 -10.00 -3.79
N ARG A 123 -11.03 -8.78 -4.32
CA ARG A 123 -12.04 -8.40 -5.31
C ARG A 123 -11.80 -9.01 -6.69
N THR A 124 -10.54 -9.25 -7.06
CA THR A 124 -10.18 -9.62 -8.44
C THR A 124 -9.97 -11.12 -8.62
N LYS A 125 -9.50 -11.86 -7.60
CA LYS A 125 -9.27 -13.31 -7.68
C LYS A 125 -10.54 -14.09 -7.35
N ASP A 126 -11.01 -14.91 -8.29
CA ASP A 126 -12.24 -15.70 -8.13
C ASP A 126 -12.31 -16.52 -6.84
N PRO A 127 -11.24 -17.24 -6.41
CA PRO A 127 -11.29 -18.01 -5.17
C PRO A 127 -11.43 -17.17 -3.90
N LEU A 128 -11.02 -15.89 -3.95
CA LEU A 128 -11.01 -14.97 -2.80
C LEU A 128 -12.28 -14.10 -2.73
N LYS A 129 -12.98 -13.89 -3.85
CA LYS A 129 -14.18 -13.05 -3.94
C LYS A 129 -15.24 -13.41 -2.90
N LYS A 130 -15.42 -14.70 -2.62
CA LYS A 130 -16.37 -15.20 -1.62
C LYS A 130 -16.10 -14.70 -0.19
N HIS A 131 -14.87 -14.26 0.09
CA HIS A 131 -14.44 -13.74 1.39
C HIS A 131 -14.34 -12.21 1.42
N LEU A 132 -14.65 -11.53 0.31
CA LEU A 132 -14.56 -10.07 0.21
C LEU A 132 -15.43 -9.38 1.27
N THR A 133 -16.60 -9.93 1.59
CA THR A 133 -17.52 -9.36 2.58
C THR A 133 -16.94 -9.29 3.99
N VAL A 134 -16.00 -10.17 4.33
CA VAL A 134 -15.31 -10.19 5.62
C VAL A 134 -14.25 -9.09 5.68
N ILE A 135 -13.40 -9.05 4.64
CA ILE A 135 -12.25 -8.15 4.59
C ILE A 135 -12.59 -6.72 4.15
N GLN A 136 -13.69 -6.50 3.44
CA GLN A 136 -14.03 -5.17 2.91
C GLN A 136 -14.09 -4.09 4.02
N GLY A 137 -13.65 -2.89 3.66
CA GLY A 137 -13.65 -1.71 4.52
C GLY A 137 -12.38 -1.53 5.35
N ILE A 138 -11.38 -2.42 5.23
CA ILE A 138 -10.08 -2.24 5.89
C ILE A 138 -9.34 -1.02 5.34
N THR A 139 -9.50 -0.71 4.04
CA THR A 139 -8.92 0.51 3.45
C THR A 139 -9.57 1.76 4.03
N ASP A 140 -10.88 1.75 4.19
CA ASP A 140 -11.63 2.89 4.75
C ASP A 140 -11.29 3.11 6.22
N LEU A 141 -11.21 2.04 7.02
CA LEU A 141 -10.77 2.11 8.42
C LEU A 141 -9.34 2.68 8.55
N SER A 142 -8.42 2.26 7.67
CA SER A 142 -7.08 2.85 7.65
C SER A 142 -7.07 4.32 7.23
N GLY A 143 -8.00 4.74 6.35
CA GLY A 143 -8.23 6.14 6.04
C GLY A 143 -8.72 6.95 7.25
N GLN A 144 -9.68 6.41 8.02
CA GLN A 144 -10.15 7.05 9.25
C GLN A 144 -9.02 7.21 10.29
N SER A 145 -8.12 6.23 10.37
CA SER A 145 -6.91 6.32 11.20
C SER A 145 -5.99 7.46 10.74
N GLU A 146 -5.81 7.62 9.43
CA GLU A 146 -5.04 8.72 8.86
C GLU A 146 -5.67 10.08 9.19
N ASP A 147 -6.99 10.22 8.99
CA ASP A 147 -7.72 11.46 9.26
C ASP A 147 -7.60 11.87 10.75
N LEU A 148 -7.69 10.90 11.67
CA LEU A 148 -7.48 11.15 13.09
C LEU A 148 -6.06 11.62 13.38
N ALA A 149 -5.04 10.99 12.80
CA ALA A 149 -3.65 11.42 12.96
C ALA A 149 -3.40 12.82 12.37
N LEU A 150 -3.98 13.13 11.21
CA LEU A 150 -3.92 14.46 10.58
C LEU A 150 -4.59 15.54 11.45
N SER A 151 -5.63 15.17 12.21
CA SER A 151 -6.28 16.05 13.18
C SER A 151 -5.53 16.18 14.52
N GLY A 152 -4.34 15.58 14.63
CA GLY A 152 -3.54 15.59 15.86
C GLY A 152 -4.00 14.59 16.93
N ARG A 153 -4.94 13.69 16.61
CA ARG A 153 -5.48 12.67 17.53
C ARG A 153 -4.79 11.32 17.33
N PHE A 154 -3.51 11.25 17.66
CA PHE A 154 -2.66 10.07 17.46
C PHE A 154 -3.06 8.88 18.34
N MET A 155 -3.55 9.12 19.56
CA MET A 155 -4.07 8.07 20.43
C MET A 155 -5.31 7.40 19.83
N ASP A 156 -6.22 8.23 19.30
CA ASP A 156 -7.46 7.73 18.69
C ASP A 156 -7.21 7.10 17.31
N ALA A 157 -6.17 7.53 16.59
CA ALA A 157 -5.79 6.96 15.30
C ALA A 157 -5.51 5.45 15.35
N GLY A 158 -5.15 4.88 16.51
CA GLY A 158 -4.98 3.43 16.66
C GLY A 158 -6.30 2.64 16.66
N LYS A 159 -7.43 3.25 17.03
CA LYS A 159 -8.70 2.54 17.23
C LYS A 159 -9.27 1.94 15.93
N PRO A 160 -9.34 2.66 14.79
CA PRO A 160 -9.76 2.05 13.54
C PRO A 160 -8.84 0.91 13.09
N LEU A 161 -7.55 0.98 13.40
CA LEU A 161 -6.59 -0.07 13.05
C LEU A 161 -6.79 -1.36 13.85
N LEU A 162 -7.33 -1.29 15.07
CA LEU A 162 -7.74 -2.49 15.81
C LEU A 162 -8.85 -3.24 15.07
N LEU A 163 -9.84 -2.51 14.54
CA LEU A 163 -10.92 -3.10 13.73
C LEU A 163 -10.38 -3.71 12.42
N VAL A 164 -9.31 -3.14 11.86
CA VAL A 164 -8.58 -3.76 10.74
C VAL A 164 -7.98 -5.10 11.15
N VAL A 165 -7.33 -5.19 12.32
CA VAL A 165 -6.76 -6.44 12.84
C VAL A 165 -7.85 -7.50 13.05
N GLU A 166 -9.00 -7.12 13.60
CA GLU A 166 -10.17 -8.01 13.77
C GLU A 166 -10.62 -8.56 12.42
N LYS A 167 -10.90 -7.70 11.44
CA LYS A 167 -11.33 -8.12 10.08
C LYS A 167 -10.32 -9.03 9.39
N LEU A 168 -9.03 -8.72 9.49
CA LEU A 168 -7.99 -9.55 8.90
C LEU A 168 -7.91 -10.91 9.60
N SER A 169 -8.08 -10.95 10.92
CA SER A 169 -8.10 -12.20 11.70
C SER A 169 -9.31 -13.06 11.34
N ASP A 170 -10.50 -12.46 11.25
CA ASP A 170 -11.73 -13.15 10.80
C ASP A 170 -11.58 -13.69 9.38
N THR A 171 -10.89 -12.94 8.51
CA THR A 171 -10.60 -13.39 7.14
C THR A 171 -9.69 -14.62 7.13
N LEU A 172 -8.69 -14.70 8.02
CA LEU A 172 -7.86 -15.90 8.15
C LEU A 172 -8.66 -17.12 8.59
N VAL A 173 -9.62 -16.93 9.50
CA VAL A 173 -10.53 -18.00 9.91
C VAL A 173 -11.42 -18.44 8.75
N ALA A 174 -11.95 -17.49 7.98
CA ALA A 174 -12.82 -17.78 6.85
C ALA A 174 -12.11 -18.47 5.66
N LEU A 175 -10.79 -18.29 5.52
CA LEU A 175 -9.98 -18.92 4.48
C LEU A 175 -9.54 -20.35 4.79
N ARG A 176 -9.73 -20.80 6.03
CA ARG A 176 -9.36 -22.14 6.50
C ARG A 176 -10.38 -23.18 6.05
#